data_AF-A0AAU9UGG3-F1
#
_entry.id   AF-A0AAU9UGG3-F1
#
_cell.length_a   1.000
_cell.length_b   1.000
_cell.length_c   1.000
_cell.angle_alpha   90.00
_cell.angle_beta   90.00
_cell.angle_gamma   90.00
#
_symmetry.space_group_name_H-M   'P 1'
#
loop_
_entity.id
_entity.type
_entity.pdbx_description
1 polymer ?
#
loop_
_entity_poly.entity_id
_entity_poly.type
_entity_poly.pdbx_seq_one_letter_code
_entity_poly.pdbx_strand_id
1 'polypeptide(L)'
;MSVIGKIVVPNVSARNFAKINAALQTVKSNRNYFTYTQELSQPLDRKPDFVTAKEAFEKCLKSGQTVYAQGAAATPVPLLNAMTEVGKAGSLRDIKVVHMHTEKEAAYVAPECKDIFR
;
A
#
# COMPACT_ATOMS: atom_id res chain seq x y z
N MET A 1 6.45 72.98 4.55
CA MET A 1 5.96 72.34 3.30
C MET A 1 6.85 71.15 2.98
N SER A 2 6.25 69.97 2.79
CA SER A 2 6.82 68.71 2.26
C SER A 2 7.90 68.01 3.10
N VAL A 3 7.59 67.02 3.95
CA VAL A 3 7.20 65.61 3.67
C VAL A 3 8.22 64.89 2.79
N ILE A 4 8.87 63.85 3.33
CA ILE A 4 9.07 62.51 2.70
C ILE A 4 9.48 61.54 3.82
N GLY A 5 8.50 60.77 4.28
CA GLY A 5 8.74 59.63 5.16
C GLY A 5 9.42 58.49 4.38
N LYS A 6 10.40 57.84 5.00
CA LYS A 6 11.01 56.62 4.46
C LYS A 6 9.98 55.49 4.50
N ILE A 7 9.46 55.12 3.32
CA ILE A 7 8.64 53.93 3.15
C ILE A 7 9.55 52.71 3.32
N VAL A 8 9.35 51.96 4.38
CA VAL A 8 9.95 50.64 4.57
C VAL A 8 9.13 49.65 3.74
N VAL A 9 9.65 49.26 2.59
CA VAL A 9 9.05 48.18 1.78
C VAL A 9 9.47 46.86 2.43
N PRO A 10 8.53 45.99 2.85
CA PRO A 10 8.91 44.67 3.34
C PRO A 10 9.54 43.90 2.18
N ASN A 11 10.70 43.30 2.44
CA ASN A 11 11.35 42.39 1.50
C ASN A 11 10.48 41.14 1.37
N VAL A 12 9.53 41.15 0.43
CA VAL A 12 8.70 40.00 0.11
C VAL A 12 9.60 38.98 -0.57
N SER A 13 10.03 38.00 0.23
CA SER A 13 10.83 36.87 -0.19
C SER A 13 10.24 36.22 -1.45
N ALA A 14 10.99 36.26 -2.55
CA ALA A 14 10.67 35.60 -3.83
C ALA A 14 10.55 34.06 -3.73
N ARG A 15 10.72 33.47 -2.54
CA ARG A 15 10.73 32.02 -2.30
C ARG A 15 9.36 31.35 -2.40
N ASN A 16 8.25 32.10 -2.49
CA ASN A 16 6.91 31.51 -2.56
C ASN A 16 6.38 31.27 -3.98
N PHE A 17 6.96 31.87 -5.03
CA PHE A 17 6.51 31.63 -6.41
C PHE A 17 7.04 30.31 -7.00
N ALA A 18 8.19 29.82 -6.53
CA ALA A 18 8.81 28.61 -7.07
C ALA A 18 8.08 27.30 -6.67
N LYS A 19 7.29 27.30 -5.59
CA LYS A 19 6.63 26.09 -5.08
C LYS A 19 5.39 25.67 -5.88
N ILE A 20 4.79 26.59 -6.65
CA ILE A 20 3.58 26.30 -7.44
C ILE A 20 3.94 25.55 -8.73
N ASN A 21 5.09 25.85 -9.33
CA ASN A 21 5.52 25.20 -10.58
C ASN A 21 5.87 23.71 -10.41
N ALA A 22 6.47 23.31 -9.29
CA ALA A 22 6.81 21.90 -9.05
C ALA A 22 5.56 21.02 -8.89
N ALA A 23 4.49 21.54 -8.29
CA ALA A 23 3.21 20.82 -8.16
C ALA A 23 2.48 20.69 -9.51
N LEU A 24 2.63 21.68 -10.41
CA LEU A 24 2.04 21.65 -11.74
C LEU A 24 2.81 20.76 -12.75
N GLN A 25 4.10 20.50 -12.52
CA GLN A 25 4.90 19.62 -13.38
C GLN A 25 4.60 18.12 -13.18
N THR A 26 4.06 17.72 -12.03
CA THR A 26 3.74 16.31 -11.75
C THR A 26 2.61 15.75 -12.63
N VAL A 27 1.81 16.60 -13.28
CA VAL A 27 0.56 16.19 -13.97
C VAL A 27 0.78 15.87 -15.47
N LYS A 28 1.96 16.10 -16.05
CA LYS A 28 2.18 15.91 -17.50
C LYS A 28 3.47 15.15 -17.86
N SER A 29 3.87 14.18 -17.03
CA SER A 29 4.61 13.07 -17.63
C SER A 29 3.60 12.29 -18.47
N ASN A 30 3.58 12.54 -19.79
CA ASN A 30 2.99 11.60 -20.74
C ASN A 30 3.80 10.32 -20.64
N ARG A 31 3.48 9.47 -19.64
CA ARG A 31 3.95 8.11 -19.60
C ARG A 31 3.28 7.45 -20.80
N ASN A 32 3.98 7.42 -21.93
CA ASN A 32 3.58 6.71 -23.15
C ASN A 32 3.61 5.21 -22.87
N TYR A 33 2.77 4.75 -21.96
CA TYR A 33 2.37 3.35 -21.96
C TYR A 33 1.60 3.15 -23.26
N PHE A 34 1.98 2.15 -24.04
CA PHE A 34 1.23 1.77 -25.23
C PHE A 34 -0.16 1.33 -24.77
N THR A 35 -1.14 2.24 -24.84
CA THR A 35 -2.50 2.02 -24.34
C THR A 35 -3.25 0.95 -25.13
N TYR A 36 -2.69 0.56 -26.28
CA TYR A 36 -3.18 -0.49 -27.17
C TYR A 36 -2.58 -1.87 -26.86
N THR A 37 -1.62 -1.98 -25.94
CA THR A 37 -0.94 -3.24 -25.60
C THR A 37 -1.39 -3.69 -24.21
N GLN A 38 -1.90 -4.92 -24.08
CA GLN A 38 -2.26 -5.51 -22.79
C GLN A 38 -1.02 -5.99 -22.01
N GLU A 39 -0.10 -5.07 -21.72
CA GLU A 39 1.09 -5.39 -20.95
C GLU A 39 0.70 -5.65 -19.48
N LEU A 40 1.26 -6.70 -18.89
CA LEU A 40 1.00 -7.06 -17.48
C LEU A 40 1.36 -5.92 -16.51
N SER A 41 2.30 -5.05 -16.90
CA SER A 41 2.74 -3.89 -16.13
C SER A 41 1.95 -2.61 -16.41
N GLN A 42 0.90 -2.65 -17.24
CA GLN A 42 0.11 -1.47 -17.56
C GLN A 42 -0.63 -0.98 -16.30
N PRO A 43 -0.52 0.32 -15.95
CA PRO A 43 -1.31 0.88 -14.86
C PRO A 43 -2.81 0.73 -15.17
N LEU A 44 -3.53 0.08 -14.28
CA LEU A 44 -4.99 0.02 -14.34
C LEU A 44 -5.55 1.32 -13.75
N ASP A 45 -6.59 1.89 -14.37
CA ASP A 45 -7.32 3.05 -13.84
C ASP A 45 -8.25 2.66 -12.70
N ARG A 46 -7.65 2.11 -11.64
CA ARG A 46 -8.32 1.72 -10.40
C ARG A 46 -7.67 2.47 -9.25
N LYS A 47 -8.51 3.00 -8.35
CA LYS A 47 -8.05 3.61 -7.10
C LYS A 47 -7.98 2.51 -6.05
N PRO A 48 -6.79 2.11 -5.57
CA PRO A 48 -6.68 1.11 -4.52
C PRO A 48 -7.13 1.70 -3.19
N ASP A 49 -7.76 0.87 -2.36
CA ASP A 49 -8.04 1.22 -0.97
C ASP A 49 -6.76 1.07 -0.14
N PHE A 50 -6.45 2.10 0.65
CA PHE A 50 -5.37 2.06 1.62
C PHE A 50 -5.93 1.73 2.99
N VAL A 51 -5.66 0.52 3.47
CA VAL A 51 -6.17 0.00 4.75
C VAL A 51 -5.03 -0.65 5.53
N THR A 52 -5.26 -0.90 6.81
CA THR A 52 -4.34 -1.69 7.62
C THR A 52 -4.38 -3.18 7.21
N ALA A 53 -3.33 -3.93 7.56
CA ALA A 53 -3.26 -5.37 7.26
C ALA A 53 -4.44 -6.14 7.86
N LYS A 54 -4.82 -5.82 9.10
CA LYS A 54 -5.95 -6.45 9.81
C LYS A 54 -7.27 -6.21 9.09
N GLU A 55 -7.57 -4.95 8.76
CA GLU A 55 -8.79 -4.57 8.04
C GLU A 55 -8.88 -5.25 6.65
N ALA A 56 -7.74 -5.41 5.96
CA ALA A 56 -7.71 -6.11 4.69
C ALA A 56 -8.18 -7.57 4.82
N PHE A 57 -7.69 -8.29 5.84
CA PHE A 57 -8.10 -9.68 6.07
C PHE A 57 -9.51 -9.79 6.67
N GLU A 58 -9.93 -8.86 7.53
CA GLU A 58 -11.31 -8.83 8.03
C GLU A 58 -12.34 -8.65 6.89
N LYS A 59 -11.98 -7.91 5.83
CA LYS A 59 -12.83 -7.73 4.65
C LYS A 59 -12.79 -8.93 3.69
N CYS A 60 -11.63 -9.57 3.52
CA CYS A 60 -11.38 -10.46 2.37
C CYS A 60 -11.22 -11.94 2.71
N LEU A 61 -10.80 -12.29 3.94
CA LEU A 61 -10.45 -13.67 4.32
C LEU A 61 -11.69 -14.48 4.68
N LYS A 62 -11.81 -15.69 4.14
CA LYS A 62 -12.96 -16.58 4.38
C LYS A 62 -12.51 -18.03 4.57
N SER A 63 -13.29 -18.81 5.31
CA SER A 63 -13.07 -20.26 5.44
C SER A 63 -13.08 -20.95 4.07
N GLY A 64 -12.23 -21.98 3.91
CA GLY A 64 -12.08 -22.73 2.65
C GLY A 64 -11.33 -22.02 1.52
N GLN A 65 -10.88 -20.77 1.74
CA GLN A 65 -10.15 -20.01 0.73
C GLN A 65 -8.73 -20.57 0.49
N THR A 66 -8.20 -20.34 -0.71
CA THR A 66 -6.77 -20.56 -1.01
C THR A 66 -6.07 -19.21 -1.10
N VAL A 67 -5.03 -19.02 -0.29
CA VAL A 67 -4.22 -17.81 -0.21
C VAL A 67 -2.83 -18.15 -0.73
N TYR A 68 -2.36 -17.43 -1.75
CA TYR A 68 -0.97 -17.53 -2.19
C TYR A 68 -0.12 -16.49 -1.47
N ALA A 69 0.96 -16.94 -0.83
CA ALA A 69 1.93 -16.07 -0.19
C ALA A 69 3.21 -16.02 -1.02
N GLN A 70 3.68 -14.80 -1.31
CA GLN A 70 4.99 -14.62 -1.93
C GLN A 70 6.09 -15.15 -1.02
N GLY A 71 7.13 -15.69 -1.63
CA GLY A 71 8.31 -16.17 -0.92
C GLY A 71 9.50 -15.23 -1.06
N ALA A 72 10.67 -15.67 -0.60
CA ALA A 72 12.01 -15.14 -0.93
C ALA A 72 12.11 -13.59 -0.98
N ALA A 73 12.61 -12.85 -0.01
CA ALA A 73 12.63 -11.37 0.06
C ALA A 73 11.28 -10.63 -0.11
N ALA A 74 10.28 -11.20 -0.79
CA ALA A 74 8.93 -10.69 -0.96
C ALA A 74 7.94 -11.32 0.02
N THR A 75 8.42 -12.16 0.96
CA THR A 75 7.56 -12.75 2.00
C THR A 75 6.84 -11.65 2.77
N PRO A 76 5.49 -11.59 2.72
CA PRO A 76 4.75 -10.47 3.28
C PRO A 76 4.47 -10.71 4.77
N VAL A 77 5.52 -10.77 5.59
CA VAL A 77 5.45 -11.14 7.02
C VAL A 77 4.38 -10.34 7.80
N PRO A 78 4.26 -9.01 7.65
CA PRO A 78 3.19 -8.27 8.34
C PRO A 78 1.78 -8.70 7.95
N LEU A 79 1.57 -9.12 6.70
CA LEU A 79 0.28 -9.63 6.23
C LEU A 79 0.03 -11.04 6.75
N LEU A 80 1.04 -11.91 6.79
CA LEU A 80 0.89 -13.28 7.29
C LEU A 80 0.54 -13.31 8.79
N ASN A 81 1.11 -12.40 9.57
CA ASN A 81 0.77 -12.25 10.99
C ASN A 81 -0.69 -11.78 11.16
N ALA A 82 -1.09 -10.73 10.43
CA ALA A 82 -2.46 -10.22 10.47
C ALA A 82 -3.49 -11.26 9.99
N MET A 83 -3.17 -12.03 8.94
CA MET A 83 -4.00 -13.14 8.46
C MET A 83 -4.22 -14.17 9.56
N THR A 84 -3.15 -14.53 10.27
CA THR A 84 -3.20 -15.52 11.36
C THR A 84 -4.08 -15.04 12.50
N GLU A 85 -3.91 -13.78 12.94
CA GLU A 85 -4.72 -13.16 13.99
C GLU A 85 -6.21 -13.12 13.62
N VAL A 86 -6.53 -12.67 12.40
CA VAL A 86 -7.92 -12.60 11.92
C VAL A 86 -8.52 -14.01 11.78
N GLY A 87 -7.77 -14.99 11.29
CA GLY A 87 -8.21 -16.38 11.20
C GLY A 87 -8.57 -16.97 12.57
N LYS A 88 -7.72 -16.71 13.58
CA LYS A 88 -7.96 -17.13 14.98
C LYS A 88 -9.19 -16.43 15.56
N ALA A 89 -9.25 -15.09 15.47
CA ALA A 89 -10.34 -14.30 16.04
C ALA A 89 -11.71 -14.62 15.39
N GLY A 90 -11.72 -14.83 14.07
CA GLY A 90 -12.92 -15.14 13.29
C GLY A 90 -13.35 -16.62 13.34
N SER A 91 -12.63 -17.48 14.07
CA SER A 91 -12.84 -18.93 14.07
C SER A 91 -12.93 -19.52 12.65
N LEU A 92 -12.10 -19.02 11.72
CA LEU A 92 -12.07 -19.50 10.35
C LEU A 92 -11.49 -20.91 10.26
N ARG A 93 -11.77 -21.62 9.17
CA ARG A 93 -11.38 -23.02 8.98
C ARG A 93 -10.95 -23.30 7.54
N ASP A 94 -10.12 -24.31 7.35
CA ASP A 94 -9.75 -24.89 6.04
C ASP A 94 -9.12 -23.92 5.03
N ILE A 95 -8.43 -22.87 5.49
CA ILE A 95 -7.72 -21.92 4.63
C ILE A 95 -6.42 -22.58 4.15
N LYS A 96 -6.27 -22.73 2.83
CA LYS A 96 -5.03 -23.26 2.23
C LYS A 96 -4.03 -22.15 2.00
N VAL A 97 -2.85 -22.23 2.61
CA VAL A 97 -1.77 -21.25 2.38
C VAL A 97 -0.74 -21.89 1.46
N VAL A 98 -0.61 -21.35 0.25
CA VAL A 98 0.29 -21.88 -0.79
C VAL A 98 1.49 -20.96 -0.94
N HIS A 99 2.68 -21.50 -0.74
CA HIS A 99 3.95 -20.84 -0.99
C HIS A 99 5.03 -21.90 -1.28
N MET A 100 6.17 -21.46 -1.81
CA MET A 100 7.37 -22.30 -1.90
C MET A 100 8.19 -22.11 -0.62
N HIS A 101 9.06 -21.11 -0.57
CA HIS A 101 9.88 -20.74 0.58
C HIS A 101 9.32 -19.48 1.24
N THR A 102 9.21 -19.43 2.56
CA THR A 102 8.85 -18.23 3.33
C THR A 102 10.01 -17.81 4.24
N GLU A 103 10.23 -16.49 4.39
CA GLU A 103 11.15 -15.98 5.41
C GLU A 103 10.51 -15.76 6.76
N LYS A 104 11.35 -15.89 7.79
CA LYS A 104 11.00 -15.69 9.21
C LYS A 104 9.95 -16.70 9.67
N GLU A 105 9.39 -16.45 10.84
CA GLU A 105 8.36 -17.29 11.43
C GLU A 105 7.04 -17.18 10.65
N ALA A 106 6.47 -18.34 10.34
CA ALA A 106 5.19 -18.45 9.66
C ALA A 106 4.08 -18.72 10.69
N ALA A 107 3.56 -17.69 11.35
CA ALA A 107 2.64 -17.85 12.50
C ALA A 107 1.38 -18.71 12.22
N TYR A 108 0.95 -18.81 10.96
CA TYR A 108 -0.19 -19.66 10.56
C TYR A 108 0.10 -21.16 10.63
N VAL A 109 1.35 -21.60 10.79
CA VAL A 109 1.72 -23.02 10.95
C VAL A 109 1.78 -23.45 12.42
N ALA A 110 1.52 -22.54 13.36
CA ALA A 110 1.54 -22.84 14.78
C ALA A 110 0.51 -23.95 15.12
N PRO A 111 0.76 -24.82 16.12
CA PRO A 111 -0.12 -25.96 16.42
C PRO A 111 -1.58 -25.58 16.69
N GLU A 112 -1.83 -24.41 17.30
CA GLU A 112 -3.18 -23.91 17.55
C GLU A 112 -3.93 -23.47 16.28
N CYS A 113 -3.22 -23.29 15.17
CA CYS A 113 -3.74 -22.89 13.88
C CYS A 113 -4.10 -24.08 12.97
N LYS A 114 -3.88 -25.33 13.42
CA LYS A 114 -4.00 -26.55 12.60
C LYS A 114 -5.37 -26.73 11.90
N ASP A 115 -6.45 -26.28 12.54
CA ASP A 115 -7.81 -26.41 12.01
C ASP A 115 -8.23 -25.17 11.18
N ILE A 116 -7.40 -24.12 11.22
CA ILE A 116 -7.60 -22.84 10.55
C ILE A 116 -6.86 -22.83 9.21
N PHE A 117 -5.58 -23.19 9.22
CA PHE A 117 -4.68 -23.13 8.07
C PHE A 117 -4.08 -24.50 7.75
N ARG A 118 -3.89 -24.76 6.45
CA ARG A 118 -3.25 -25.96 5.90
C ARG A 118 -2.28 -25.63 4.78
#